data_AF-A0A8T7F2D6-F1
#
_entry.id   AF-A0A8T7F2D6-F1
#
_cell.length_a   1.000
_cell.length_b   1.000
_cell.length_c   1.000
_cell.angle_alpha   90.00
_cell.angle_beta   90.00
_cell.angle_gamma   90.00
#
_symmetry.space_group_name_H-M   'P 1'
#
loop_
_entity.id
_entity.type
_entity.pdbx_description
1 polymer ?
#
loop_
_entity_poly.entity_id
_entity_poly.type
_entity_poly.pdbx_seq_one_letter_code
_entity_poly.pdbx_strand_id
1 'polypeptide(L)'
;MKRYLGLVLLITIAMMAMPTANHSGKTVSAQGEKIKVYTSWPLSGGTQAVGESMLKAAELALAHYKEDHDGAGPAGFEVEIVGLDDASPTTGAWDGTIEAENAQRCVNDPECMVYFGTYNSGAAKVSMVITNEAGIAQISPANSYAGLTRACETCAEGEPDIYRPSGEVNYFRTNGTDDFQGPSDASWAYCLGFESVYILDDTQAYGKGIADEFERQAEAIGLEVAGRASVESTDIDFRALLTDVLASGADLVFGGFVLDSGGPQVIQQMNELGLFEEDVYFMGPDGMASPALFDQIGGVEIANDYVYISFPGPLPSTLESEKGIRFYQGYVDTYDEEPDPYAIYAYQSMQVILDAIERAGVADRAAILEAMRTTTDFEGLSATFSFDENGDATVSGFYGYAVGDDTFIDGTLITPTMHETCEVASD
;
A
#
# COMPACT_ATOMS: atom_id res chain seq x y z
N MET A 1 -28.48 79.70 -50.70
CA MET A 1 -29.59 80.07 -49.78
C MET A 1 -30.31 78.80 -49.38
N LYS A 2 -30.55 78.62 -48.06
CA LYS A 2 -31.22 77.48 -47.39
C LYS A 2 -30.38 76.21 -47.28
N ARG A 3 -30.29 75.51 -46.14
CA ARG A 3 -30.52 75.75 -44.70
C ARG A 3 -30.00 74.46 -44.04
N TYR A 4 -29.17 74.59 -43.01
CA TYR A 4 -28.74 73.45 -42.17
C TYR A 4 -29.95 72.87 -41.43
N LEU A 5 -30.04 71.54 -41.37
CA LEU A 5 -30.72 70.84 -40.29
C LEU A 5 -30.05 69.48 -40.09
N GLY A 6 -29.25 69.38 -39.03
CA GLY A 6 -28.66 68.13 -38.57
C GLY A 6 -29.74 67.23 -37.95
N LEU A 7 -29.73 65.97 -38.34
CA LEU A 7 -30.54 64.93 -37.71
C LEU A 7 -29.66 64.23 -36.68
N VAL A 8 -29.89 64.54 -35.40
CA VAL A 8 -29.35 63.80 -34.26
C VAL A 8 -30.16 62.50 -34.14
N LEU A 9 -29.52 61.37 -34.41
CA LEU A 9 -30.09 60.05 -34.19
C LEU A 9 -29.98 59.71 -32.70
N LEU A 10 -31.09 59.83 -31.97
CA LEU A 10 -31.25 59.32 -30.61
C LEU A 10 -31.29 57.79 -30.66
N ILE A 11 -30.16 57.13 -30.37
CA ILE A 11 -30.12 55.70 -30.08
C ILE A 11 -30.57 55.53 -28.63
N THR A 12 -31.82 55.10 -28.43
CA THR A 12 -32.29 54.58 -27.15
C THR A 12 -31.60 53.24 -26.88
N ILE A 13 -30.65 53.23 -25.94
CA ILE A 13 -30.10 52.01 -25.35
C ILE A 13 -31.21 51.40 -24.49
N ALA A 14 -31.88 50.37 -24.99
CA ALA A 14 -32.68 49.49 -24.16
C ALA A 14 -31.69 48.60 -23.38
N MET A 15 -31.53 48.86 -22.08
CA MET A 15 -30.91 47.91 -21.16
C MET A 15 -31.82 46.67 -21.11
N MET A 16 -31.48 45.63 -21.88
CA MET A 16 -31.97 44.29 -21.61
C MET A 16 -31.31 43.83 -20.32
N ALA A 17 -32.08 43.82 -19.24
CA ALA A 17 -31.73 43.09 -18.03
C ALA A 17 -31.63 41.60 -18.41
N MET A 18 -30.41 41.09 -18.47
CA MET A 18 -30.17 39.65 -18.49
C MET A 18 -30.76 39.08 -17.19
N PRO A 19 -31.57 38.01 -17.23
CA PRO A 19 -32.00 37.36 -16.02
C PRO A 19 -30.76 36.78 -15.35
N THR A 20 -30.41 37.32 -14.20
CA THR A 20 -29.48 36.70 -13.25
C THR A 20 -30.06 35.34 -12.90
N ALA A 21 -29.49 34.27 -13.47
CA ALA A 21 -29.77 32.91 -13.07
C ALA A 21 -29.32 32.77 -11.62
N ASN A 22 -30.30 32.84 -10.72
CA ASN A 22 -30.16 32.52 -9.31
C ASN A 22 -29.81 31.03 -9.24
N HIS A 23 -28.52 30.68 -9.18
CA HIS A 23 -28.07 29.34 -8.78
C HIS A 23 -28.36 29.21 -7.28
N SER A 24 -29.63 29.01 -6.94
CA SER A 24 -29.97 28.29 -5.72
C SER A 24 -29.56 26.84 -5.97
N GLY A 25 -28.32 26.50 -5.60
CA GLY A 25 -27.87 25.13 -5.52
C GLY A 25 -28.82 24.38 -4.59
N LYS A 26 -29.76 23.64 -5.18
CA LYS A 26 -30.37 22.53 -4.48
C LYS A 26 -29.28 21.47 -4.40
N THR A 27 -28.68 21.32 -3.22
CA THR A 27 -28.10 20.04 -2.82
C THR A 27 -29.19 19.00 -3.02
N VAL A 28 -29.08 18.24 -4.10
CA VAL A 28 -29.86 17.02 -4.27
C VAL A 28 -29.25 16.06 -3.26
N SER A 29 -30.00 15.76 -2.21
CA SER A 29 -29.62 14.71 -1.27
C SER A 29 -29.59 13.39 -2.06
N ALA A 30 -28.42 12.75 -2.13
CA ALA A 30 -28.22 11.48 -2.81
C ALA A 30 -28.71 10.28 -1.97
N GLN A 31 -29.71 10.50 -1.12
CA GLN A 31 -30.13 9.56 -0.09
C GLN A 31 -30.48 8.19 -0.70
N GLY A 32 -29.64 7.19 -0.44
CA GLY A 32 -29.84 5.82 -0.89
C GLY A 32 -29.48 5.56 -2.36
N GLU A 33 -28.80 6.47 -3.05
CA GLU A 33 -28.09 6.13 -4.27
C GLU A 33 -26.88 5.25 -3.93
N LYS A 34 -26.63 4.21 -4.73
CA LYS A 34 -25.60 3.22 -4.45
C LYS A 34 -24.28 3.60 -5.10
N ILE A 35 -23.20 3.54 -4.33
CA ILE A 35 -21.81 3.62 -4.80
C ILE A 35 -21.10 2.33 -4.40
N LYS A 36 -20.31 1.78 -5.31
CA LYS A 36 -19.48 0.60 -5.07
C LYS A 36 -18.00 0.97 -5.01
N VAL A 37 -17.33 0.38 -4.03
CA VAL A 37 -15.88 0.34 -3.89
C VAL A 37 -15.46 -1.10 -4.15
N TYR A 38 -14.73 -1.34 -5.24
CA TYR A 38 -14.30 -2.68 -5.62
C TYR A 38 -12.91 -2.94 -5.04
N THR A 39 -12.70 -4.05 -4.36
CA THR A 39 -11.37 -4.46 -3.91
C THR A 39 -10.84 -5.60 -4.77
N SER A 40 -9.51 -5.74 -4.81
CA SER A 40 -8.81 -6.84 -5.48
C SER A 40 -7.60 -7.22 -4.63
N TRP A 41 -7.77 -8.27 -3.82
CA TRP A 41 -6.83 -8.72 -2.79
C TRP A 41 -6.81 -10.26 -2.75
N PRO A 42 -5.76 -10.89 -2.20
CA PRO A 42 -5.71 -12.34 -2.10
C PRO A 42 -6.68 -12.82 -1.03
N LEU A 43 -7.79 -13.41 -1.47
CA LEU A 43 -8.82 -14.02 -0.60
C LEU A 43 -8.73 -15.55 -0.62
N SER A 44 -7.67 -16.09 -1.20
CA SER A 44 -7.31 -17.51 -1.15
C SER A 44 -5.78 -17.67 -1.16
N GLY A 45 -5.30 -18.89 -0.89
CA GLY A 45 -3.87 -19.19 -0.90
C GLY A 45 -3.11 -18.76 0.35
N GLY A 46 -1.79 -18.62 0.23
CA GLY A 46 -0.87 -18.38 1.36
C GLY A 46 -1.03 -17.02 2.03
N THR A 47 -1.64 -16.05 1.33
CA THR A 47 -1.86 -14.67 1.80
C THR A 47 -3.34 -14.39 2.12
N GLN A 48 -4.20 -15.41 2.12
CA GLN A 48 -5.64 -15.28 2.40
C GLN A 48 -5.94 -14.53 3.70
N ALA A 49 -5.24 -14.85 4.78
CA ALA A 49 -5.47 -14.20 6.08
C ALA A 49 -5.22 -12.69 6.02
N VAL A 50 -4.24 -12.26 5.23
CA VAL A 50 -3.92 -10.83 5.01
C VAL A 50 -5.06 -10.15 4.27
N GLY A 51 -5.52 -10.72 3.15
CA GLY A 51 -6.62 -10.16 2.36
C GLY A 51 -7.96 -10.11 3.11
N GLU A 52 -8.29 -11.16 3.87
CA GLU A 52 -9.49 -11.19 4.71
C GLU A 52 -9.43 -10.14 5.82
N SER A 53 -8.26 -9.97 6.45
CA SER A 53 -8.07 -8.94 7.48
C SER A 53 -8.21 -7.53 6.92
N MET A 54 -7.65 -7.25 5.73
CA MET A 54 -7.86 -5.98 5.03
C MET A 54 -9.33 -5.72 4.69
N LEU A 55 -10.07 -6.75 4.26
CA LEU A 55 -11.50 -6.63 3.97
C LEU A 55 -12.33 -6.33 5.21
N LYS A 56 -12.10 -7.06 6.30
CA LYS A 56 -12.70 -6.77 7.62
C LYS A 56 -12.40 -5.33 8.06
N ALA A 57 -11.17 -4.86 7.87
CA ALA A 57 -10.78 -3.49 8.24
C ALA A 57 -11.48 -2.42 7.39
N ALA A 58 -11.64 -2.64 6.08
CA ALA A 58 -12.40 -1.74 5.21
C ALA A 58 -13.88 -1.69 5.61
N GLU A 59 -14.49 -2.84 5.92
CA GLU A 59 -15.87 -2.91 6.41
C GLU A 59 -16.04 -2.19 7.76
N LEU A 60 -15.08 -2.36 8.68
CA LEU A 60 -15.06 -1.67 9.96
C LEU A 60 -14.95 -0.15 9.81
N ALA A 61 -14.14 0.34 8.86
CA ALA A 61 -14.04 1.77 8.57
C ALA A 61 -15.38 2.35 8.11
N LEU A 62 -16.08 1.65 7.23
CA LEU A 62 -17.43 2.03 6.81
C LEU A 62 -18.43 1.96 7.97
N ALA A 63 -18.33 0.97 8.85
CA ALA A 63 -19.19 0.85 10.03
C ALA A 63 -18.99 2.01 11.01
N HIS A 64 -17.73 2.32 11.37
CA HIS A 64 -17.38 3.46 12.22
C HIS A 64 -17.80 4.80 11.58
N TYR A 65 -17.60 4.97 10.27
CA TYR A 65 -18.10 6.15 9.58
C TYR A 65 -19.61 6.31 9.76
N LYS A 66 -20.38 5.25 9.52
CA LYS A 66 -21.84 5.29 9.68
C LYS A 66 -22.26 5.53 11.13
N GLU A 67 -21.56 4.96 12.11
CA GLU A 67 -21.79 5.24 13.53
C GLU A 67 -21.65 6.74 13.82
N ASP A 68 -20.59 7.36 13.31
CA ASP A 68 -20.29 8.79 13.51
C ASP A 68 -21.29 9.71 12.78
N HIS A 69 -22.08 9.17 11.84
CA HIS A 69 -23.01 9.92 10.97
C HIS A 69 -24.46 9.43 11.09
N ASP A 70 -24.90 8.99 12.28
CA ASP A 70 -26.28 8.58 12.58
C ASP A 70 -26.82 7.49 11.62
N GLY A 71 -25.93 6.62 11.13
CA GLY A 71 -26.22 5.53 10.19
C GLY A 71 -26.17 5.93 8.72
N ALA A 72 -25.94 7.20 8.38
CA ALA A 72 -25.81 7.66 7.00
C ALA A 72 -24.43 7.33 6.42
N GLY A 73 -24.39 7.01 5.12
CA GLY A 73 -23.14 6.97 4.37
C GLY A 73 -22.73 8.36 3.86
N PRO A 74 -21.54 8.47 3.26
CA PRO A 74 -20.98 9.75 2.82
C PRO A 74 -21.90 10.42 1.80
N ALA A 75 -22.18 11.70 2.01
CA ALA A 75 -23.13 12.53 1.27
C ALA A 75 -24.54 11.91 1.11
N GLY A 76 -24.89 10.94 1.95
CA GLY A 76 -26.14 10.18 1.90
C GLY A 76 -26.12 8.96 0.98
N PHE A 77 -24.99 8.63 0.34
CA PHE A 77 -24.84 7.44 -0.50
C PHE A 77 -24.85 6.15 0.33
N GLU A 78 -25.38 5.08 -0.26
CA GLU A 78 -25.18 3.72 0.23
C GLU A 78 -23.89 3.15 -0.37
N VAL A 79 -22.87 2.94 0.45
CA VAL A 79 -21.60 2.36 0.02
C VAL A 79 -21.63 0.85 0.16
N GLU A 80 -21.33 0.14 -0.93
CA GLU A 80 -21.09 -1.31 -0.96
C GLU A 80 -19.62 -1.58 -1.27
N ILE A 81 -18.98 -2.41 -0.44
CA ILE A 81 -17.64 -2.93 -0.70
C ILE A 81 -17.80 -4.25 -1.46
N VAL A 82 -17.20 -4.35 -2.65
CA VAL A 82 -17.23 -5.55 -3.48
C VAL A 82 -15.85 -6.22 -3.43
N GLY A 83 -15.71 -7.23 -2.57
CA GLY A 83 -14.48 -8.01 -2.46
C GLY A 83 -14.26 -8.94 -3.65
N LEU A 84 -13.14 -8.80 -4.34
CA LEU A 84 -12.68 -9.71 -5.40
C LEU A 84 -11.36 -10.35 -5.01
N ASP A 85 -11.23 -11.64 -5.32
CA ASP A 85 -10.00 -12.41 -5.18
C ASP A 85 -9.14 -12.22 -6.43
N ASP A 86 -7.87 -11.85 -6.26
CA ASP A 86 -6.87 -11.78 -7.34
C ASP A 86 -5.96 -13.02 -7.40
N ALA A 87 -6.11 -13.96 -6.48
CA ALA A 87 -5.33 -15.18 -6.44
C ALA A 87 -5.80 -16.20 -7.50
N SER A 88 -4.82 -16.87 -8.11
CA SER A 88 -5.07 -17.98 -9.02
C SER A 88 -5.60 -19.18 -8.25
N PRO A 89 -6.70 -19.81 -8.70
CA PRO A 89 -7.24 -21.01 -8.05
C PRO A 89 -6.32 -22.23 -8.20
N THR A 90 -5.26 -22.13 -9.00
CA THR A 90 -4.27 -23.21 -9.21
C THR A 90 -3.06 -23.07 -8.30
N THR A 91 -2.56 -21.84 -8.14
CA THR A 91 -1.31 -21.57 -7.41
C THR A 91 -1.55 -20.97 -6.03
N GLY A 92 -2.69 -20.30 -5.82
CA GLY A 92 -2.97 -19.53 -4.61
C GLY A 92 -2.20 -18.22 -4.50
N ALA A 93 -1.36 -17.89 -5.49
CA ALA A 93 -0.68 -16.59 -5.61
C ALA A 93 -1.44 -15.67 -6.57
N TRP A 94 -1.22 -14.36 -6.48
CA TRP A 94 -1.86 -13.39 -7.37
C TRP A 94 -1.62 -13.71 -8.87
N ASP A 95 -2.61 -13.40 -9.71
CA ASP A 95 -2.56 -13.64 -11.16
C ASP A 95 -2.95 -12.39 -11.94
N GLY A 96 -2.07 -11.97 -12.86
CA GLY A 96 -2.30 -10.75 -13.66
C GLY A 96 -3.51 -10.81 -14.59
N THR A 97 -3.96 -12.00 -15.03
CA THR A 97 -5.18 -12.13 -15.82
C THR A 97 -6.41 -11.89 -14.96
N ILE A 98 -6.45 -12.49 -13.77
CA ILE A 98 -7.54 -12.31 -12.81
C ILE A 98 -7.62 -10.85 -12.36
N GLU A 99 -6.48 -10.24 -12.06
CA GLU A 99 -6.40 -8.82 -11.71
C GLU A 99 -6.95 -7.92 -12.83
N ALA A 100 -6.57 -8.17 -14.08
CA ALA A 100 -7.12 -7.43 -15.22
C ALA A 100 -8.65 -7.61 -15.34
N GLU A 101 -9.17 -8.81 -15.12
CA GLU A 101 -10.61 -9.10 -15.11
C GLU A 101 -11.33 -8.36 -13.97
N ASN A 102 -10.74 -8.33 -12.77
CA ASN A 102 -11.26 -7.62 -11.60
C ASN A 102 -11.34 -6.11 -11.85
N ALA A 103 -10.26 -5.50 -12.35
CA ALA A 103 -10.24 -4.09 -12.72
C ALA A 103 -11.29 -3.78 -13.80
N GLN A 104 -11.39 -4.62 -14.84
CA GLN A 104 -12.35 -4.46 -15.92
C GLN A 104 -13.80 -4.59 -15.43
N ARG A 105 -14.06 -5.42 -14.41
CA ARG A 105 -15.37 -5.53 -13.76
C ARG A 105 -15.78 -4.23 -13.07
N CYS A 106 -14.87 -3.58 -12.35
CA CYS A 106 -15.13 -2.24 -11.80
C CYS A 106 -15.39 -1.22 -12.92
N VAL A 107 -14.53 -1.16 -13.94
CA VAL A 107 -14.70 -0.21 -15.06
C VAL A 107 -16.07 -0.32 -15.71
N ASN A 108 -16.54 -1.56 -15.92
CA ASN A 108 -17.83 -1.86 -16.55
C ASN A 108 -19.05 -1.71 -15.64
N ASP A 109 -18.86 -1.54 -14.33
CA ASP A 109 -19.93 -1.28 -13.37
C ASP A 109 -20.13 0.23 -13.22
N PRO A 110 -21.26 0.80 -13.69
CA PRO A 110 -21.52 2.24 -13.57
C PRO A 110 -21.64 2.71 -12.11
N GLU A 111 -21.83 1.80 -11.15
CA GLU A 111 -21.84 2.11 -9.72
C GLU A 111 -20.44 2.03 -9.11
N CYS A 112 -19.43 1.45 -9.78
CA CYS A 112 -18.06 1.46 -9.29
C CYS A 112 -17.46 2.86 -9.41
N MET A 113 -17.11 3.44 -8.26
CA MET A 113 -16.50 4.78 -8.19
C MET A 113 -15.01 4.75 -7.82
N VAL A 114 -14.57 3.72 -7.08
CA VAL A 114 -13.18 3.57 -6.64
C VAL A 114 -12.75 2.11 -6.77
N TYR A 115 -11.53 1.91 -7.27
CA TYR A 115 -10.85 0.62 -7.26
C TYR A 115 -9.85 0.58 -6.09
N PHE A 116 -10.18 -0.16 -5.05
CA PHE A 116 -9.44 -0.25 -3.81
C PHE A 116 -8.54 -1.50 -3.81
N GLY A 117 -7.36 -1.35 -4.41
CA GLY A 117 -6.39 -2.42 -4.58
C GLY A 117 -5.05 -1.88 -5.10
N THR A 118 -4.00 -2.68 -5.09
CA THR A 118 -3.98 -4.14 -4.84
C THR A 118 -3.14 -4.48 -3.60
N TYR A 119 -2.96 -5.78 -3.29
CA TYR A 119 -1.97 -6.23 -2.32
C TYR A 119 -0.55 -6.28 -2.93
N ASN A 120 -0.38 -6.99 -4.06
CA ASN A 120 0.91 -7.11 -4.73
C ASN A 120 1.18 -5.97 -5.72
N SER A 121 2.36 -5.34 -5.66
CA SER A 121 2.75 -4.26 -6.59
C SER A 121 2.69 -4.67 -8.07
N GLY A 122 2.94 -5.96 -8.38
CA GLY A 122 2.79 -6.50 -9.74
C GLY A 122 1.34 -6.47 -10.25
N ALA A 123 0.36 -6.71 -9.37
CA ALA A 123 -1.06 -6.59 -9.70
C ALA A 123 -1.44 -5.13 -9.99
N ALA A 124 -0.92 -4.17 -9.22
CA ALA A 124 -1.15 -2.75 -9.49
C ALA A 124 -0.60 -2.31 -10.86
N LYS A 125 0.55 -2.82 -11.30
CA LYS A 125 1.06 -2.56 -12.67
C LYS A 125 0.03 -2.92 -13.75
N VAL A 126 -0.80 -3.93 -13.50
CA VAL A 126 -1.87 -4.36 -14.42
C VAL A 126 -3.09 -3.45 -14.30
N SER A 127 -3.64 -3.28 -13.09
CA SER A 127 -4.89 -2.54 -12.91
C SER A 127 -4.74 -1.04 -13.12
N MET A 128 -3.58 -0.44 -12.81
CA MET A 128 -3.35 0.99 -13.00
C MET A 128 -3.57 1.42 -14.44
N VAL A 129 -3.12 0.64 -15.43
CA VAL A 129 -3.36 0.96 -16.85
C VAL A 129 -4.88 1.03 -17.12
N ILE A 130 -5.63 0.04 -16.65
CA ILE A 130 -7.07 -0.11 -16.88
C ILE A 130 -7.87 0.98 -16.17
N THR A 131 -7.56 1.24 -14.89
CA THR A 131 -8.26 2.24 -14.08
C THR A 131 -7.93 3.66 -14.55
N ASN A 132 -6.69 3.89 -15.02
CA ASN A 132 -6.25 5.18 -15.53
C ASN A 132 -6.96 5.57 -16.83
N GLU A 133 -7.08 4.64 -17.79
CA GLU A 133 -7.86 4.88 -19.02
C GLU A 133 -9.34 5.18 -18.72
N ALA A 134 -9.88 4.58 -17.66
CA ALA A 134 -11.26 4.76 -17.24
C ALA A 134 -11.48 6.01 -16.35
N GLY A 135 -10.42 6.70 -15.94
CA GLY A 135 -10.49 7.83 -15.00
C GLY A 135 -11.04 7.44 -13.62
N ILE A 136 -10.82 6.21 -13.18
CA ILE A 136 -11.23 5.71 -11.86
C ILE A 136 -10.07 5.90 -10.89
N ALA A 137 -10.35 6.44 -9.71
CA ALA A 137 -9.36 6.48 -8.64
C ALA A 137 -9.03 5.05 -8.18
N GLN A 138 -7.74 4.73 -8.15
CA GLN A 138 -7.20 3.51 -7.59
C GLN A 138 -6.42 3.84 -6.32
N ILE A 139 -6.63 3.11 -5.24
CA ILE A 139 -5.87 3.29 -3.99
C ILE A 139 -5.44 1.95 -3.43
N SER A 140 -4.16 1.81 -3.06
CA SER A 140 -3.64 0.60 -2.44
C SER A 140 -3.31 0.80 -0.96
N PRO A 141 -3.63 -0.19 -0.10
CA PRO A 141 -3.16 -0.23 1.28
C PRO A 141 -1.76 -0.86 1.44
N ALA A 142 -1.18 -1.46 0.40
CA ALA A 142 0.00 -2.33 0.56
C ALA A 142 1.12 -2.09 -0.45
N ASN A 143 0.85 -1.66 -1.69
CA ASN A 143 1.89 -1.63 -2.72
C ASN A 143 2.96 -0.58 -2.43
N SER A 144 4.22 -1.01 -2.29
CA SER A 144 5.36 -0.17 -1.93
C SER A 144 6.33 0.08 -3.10
N TYR A 145 6.18 -0.61 -4.23
CA TYR A 145 7.10 -0.45 -5.37
C TYR A 145 7.15 0.99 -5.87
N ALA A 146 8.34 1.60 -5.86
CA ALA A 146 8.54 3.01 -6.19
C ALA A 146 8.11 3.34 -7.64
N GLY A 147 8.36 2.41 -8.58
CA GLY A 147 8.06 2.58 -10.01
C GLY A 147 6.57 2.72 -10.34
N LEU A 148 5.66 2.43 -9.40
CA LEU A 148 4.23 2.68 -9.61
C LEU A 148 3.92 4.19 -9.71
N THR A 149 4.69 5.04 -9.03
CA THR A 149 4.36 6.47 -8.91
C THR A 149 5.50 7.41 -9.29
N ARG A 150 6.75 6.95 -9.26
CA ARG A 150 7.94 7.78 -9.52
C ARG A 150 8.96 7.04 -10.39
N ALA A 151 9.72 7.80 -11.16
CA ALA A 151 10.91 7.26 -11.81
C ALA A 151 12.01 7.10 -10.75
N CYS A 152 12.71 5.97 -10.74
CA CYS A 152 13.82 5.70 -9.84
C CYS A 152 14.95 4.95 -10.56
N GLU A 153 16.14 4.88 -9.95
CA GLU A 153 17.33 4.27 -10.55
C GLU A 153 17.18 2.75 -10.75
N THR A 154 16.45 2.10 -9.84
CA THR A 154 16.18 0.65 -9.83
C THR A 154 14.87 0.30 -10.55
N CYS A 155 14.11 1.29 -11.00
CA CYS A 155 12.81 1.13 -11.64
C CYS A 155 12.94 0.67 -13.11
N ALA A 156 11.89 0.06 -13.66
CA ALA A 156 11.89 -0.34 -15.06
C ALA A 156 11.76 0.86 -16.01
N GLU A 157 12.25 0.73 -17.24
CA GLU A 157 12.19 1.80 -18.23
C GLU A 157 10.74 2.19 -18.56
N GLY A 158 10.46 3.50 -18.55
CA GLY A 158 9.15 4.06 -18.86
C GLY A 158 8.21 4.19 -17.65
N GLU A 159 8.62 3.72 -16.47
CA GLU A 159 7.89 3.93 -15.24
C GLU A 159 8.02 5.38 -14.74
N PRO A 160 6.93 5.99 -14.21
CA PRO A 160 5.58 5.45 -14.03
C PRO A 160 4.65 5.68 -15.24
N ASP A 161 5.11 6.41 -16.28
CA ASP A 161 4.27 6.88 -17.39
C ASP A 161 3.54 5.75 -18.14
N ILE A 162 4.13 4.55 -18.21
CA ILE A 162 3.50 3.37 -18.80
C ILE A 162 2.19 2.95 -18.09
N TYR A 163 2.02 3.30 -16.81
CA TYR A 163 0.82 3.03 -16.02
C TYR A 163 -0.21 4.16 -16.10
N ARG A 164 0.13 5.28 -16.73
CA ARG A 164 -0.70 6.48 -16.82
C ARG A 164 -0.99 6.86 -18.28
N PRO A 165 -1.65 5.99 -19.08
CA PRO A 165 -1.94 6.27 -20.49
C PRO A 165 -2.75 7.55 -20.74
N SER A 166 -3.54 8.01 -19.77
CA SER A 166 -4.25 9.31 -19.85
C SER A 166 -3.35 10.52 -19.56
N GLY A 167 -2.17 10.30 -18.97
CA GLY A 167 -1.28 11.34 -18.44
C GLY A 167 -1.67 11.88 -17.06
N GLU A 168 -2.77 11.38 -16.48
CA GLU A 168 -3.35 11.87 -15.23
C GLU A 168 -2.97 10.96 -14.06
N VAL A 169 -2.77 11.52 -12.86
CA VAL A 169 -2.55 10.73 -11.63
C VAL A 169 -3.89 10.23 -11.11
N ASN A 170 -4.11 8.91 -11.15
CA ASN A 170 -5.31 8.28 -10.60
C ASN A 170 -5.02 7.24 -9.53
N TYR A 171 -3.75 6.96 -9.27
CA TYR A 171 -3.31 5.97 -8.31
C TYR A 171 -2.84 6.66 -7.04
N PHE A 172 -3.22 6.09 -5.89
CA PHE A 172 -2.82 6.53 -4.57
C PHE A 172 -2.37 5.34 -3.72
N ARG A 173 -1.60 5.59 -2.68
CA ARG A 173 -1.33 4.58 -1.66
C ARG A 173 -1.19 5.21 -0.29
N THR A 174 -1.66 4.49 0.72
CA THR A 174 -1.48 4.89 2.12
C THR A 174 -0.26 4.24 2.77
N ASN A 175 0.36 3.28 2.08
CA ASN A 175 1.62 2.65 2.50
C ASN A 175 2.86 3.49 2.14
N GLY A 176 4.00 3.17 2.75
CA GLY A 176 5.33 3.65 2.37
C GLY A 176 5.88 3.02 1.09
N THR A 177 7.09 3.44 0.69
CA THR A 177 7.71 3.04 -0.57
C THR A 177 9.06 2.34 -0.38
N ASP A 178 9.38 1.42 -1.29
CA ASP A 178 10.58 0.56 -1.22
C ASP A 178 11.89 1.36 -1.33
N ASP A 179 11.87 2.50 -2.03
CA ASP A 179 12.99 3.45 -2.14
C ASP A 179 13.25 4.21 -0.81
N PHE A 180 12.41 4.01 0.20
CA PHE A 180 12.68 4.39 1.58
C PHE A 180 12.93 3.15 2.47
N GLN A 181 12.17 2.08 2.31
CA GLN A 181 12.29 0.86 3.13
C GLN A 181 13.61 0.13 2.91
N GLY A 182 13.95 -0.23 1.68
CA GLY A 182 15.18 -0.97 1.37
C GLY A 182 16.44 -0.28 1.93
N PRO A 183 16.59 1.05 1.76
CA PRO A 183 17.70 1.78 2.37
C PRO A 183 17.64 1.86 3.89
N SER A 184 16.44 1.88 4.48
CA SER A 184 16.28 1.81 5.94
C SER A 184 16.71 0.44 6.47
N ASP A 185 16.32 -0.63 5.78
CA ASP A 185 16.66 -2.02 6.14
C ASP A 185 18.17 -2.26 6.06
N ALA A 186 18.84 -1.80 5.00
CA ALA A 186 20.29 -1.91 4.88
C ALA A 186 21.03 -1.12 5.97
N SER A 187 20.53 0.08 6.29
CA SER A 187 21.10 0.91 7.36
C SER A 187 20.85 0.30 8.74
N TRP A 188 19.71 -0.35 8.92
CA TRP A 188 19.38 -1.06 10.14
C TRP A 188 20.24 -2.31 10.32
N ALA A 189 20.40 -3.13 9.27
CA ALA A 189 21.29 -4.28 9.26
C ALA A 189 22.73 -3.89 9.65
N TYR A 190 23.25 -2.81 9.06
CA TYR A 190 24.56 -2.26 9.42
C TYR A 190 24.66 -1.90 10.91
N CYS A 191 23.61 -1.30 11.48
CA CYS A 191 23.58 -0.92 12.89
C CYS A 191 23.33 -2.06 13.87
N LEU A 192 22.68 -3.15 13.42
CA LEU A 192 22.63 -4.41 14.15
C LEU A 192 24.00 -5.10 14.20
N GLY A 193 24.95 -4.67 13.35
CA GLY A 193 26.33 -5.14 13.36
C GLY A 193 26.61 -6.26 12.36
N PHE A 194 25.70 -6.51 11.41
CA PHE A 194 25.96 -7.42 10.29
C PHE A 194 27.07 -6.86 9.41
N GLU A 195 28.01 -7.71 9.02
CA GLU A 195 29.16 -7.33 8.22
C GLU A 195 28.97 -7.69 6.74
N SER A 196 28.21 -8.76 6.44
CA SER A 196 28.16 -9.35 5.10
C SER A 196 26.80 -9.99 4.77
N VAL A 197 26.15 -9.51 3.71
CA VAL A 197 24.80 -9.91 3.32
C VAL A 197 24.75 -10.70 2.02
N TYR A 198 23.93 -11.74 1.98
CA TYR A 198 23.49 -12.40 0.76
C TYR A 198 22.06 -11.95 0.41
N ILE A 199 21.86 -11.43 -0.80
CA ILE A 199 20.59 -10.85 -1.21
C ILE A 199 19.80 -11.84 -2.07
N LEU A 200 18.54 -12.08 -1.69
CA LEU A 200 17.58 -12.93 -2.41
C LEU A 200 16.36 -12.11 -2.85
N ASP A 201 15.81 -12.44 -4.02
CA ASP A 201 14.55 -11.87 -4.51
C ASP A 201 13.72 -12.87 -5.33
N ASP A 202 12.41 -12.65 -5.40
CA ASP A 202 11.44 -13.50 -6.10
C ASP A 202 11.21 -13.14 -7.58
N THR A 203 12.06 -12.30 -8.18
CA THR A 203 11.94 -11.70 -9.52
C THR A 203 10.70 -10.85 -9.77
N GLN A 204 9.73 -10.81 -8.86
CA GLN A 204 8.53 -10.00 -8.99
C GLN A 204 8.85 -8.54 -8.73
N ALA A 205 7.99 -7.64 -9.22
CA ALA A 205 8.22 -6.20 -9.14
C ALA A 205 8.51 -5.70 -7.72
N TYR A 206 7.81 -6.23 -6.71
CA TYR A 206 8.02 -5.88 -5.31
C TYR A 206 9.33 -6.48 -4.78
N GLY A 207 9.45 -7.82 -4.74
CA GLY A 207 10.58 -8.49 -4.11
C GLY A 207 11.92 -8.11 -4.73
N LYS A 208 11.97 -8.03 -6.06
CA LYS A 208 13.15 -7.51 -6.76
C LYS A 208 13.39 -6.02 -6.48
N GLY A 209 12.35 -5.20 -6.52
CA GLY A 209 12.46 -3.75 -6.35
C GLY A 209 13.05 -3.36 -5.00
N ILE A 210 12.55 -3.94 -3.92
CA ILE A 210 13.07 -3.68 -2.58
C ILE A 210 14.48 -4.24 -2.37
N ALA A 211 14.80 -5.41 -2.93
CA ALA A 211 16.14 -5.99 -2.90
C ALA A 211 17.16 -5.14 -3.67
N ASP A 212 16.76 -4.52 -4.80
CA ASP A 212 17.62 -3.61 -5.55
C ASP A 212 17.91 -2.31 -4.75
N GLU A 213 16.92 -1.76 -4.04
CA GLU A 213 17.12 -0.58 -3.18
C GLU A 213 17.94 -0.88 -1.92
N PHE A 214 17.76 -2.06 -1.33
CA PHE A 214 18.61 -2.55 -0.24
C PHE A 214 20.07 -2.68 -0.69
N GLU A 215 20.32 -3.36 -1.81
CA GLU A 215 21.67 -3.54 -2.37
C GLU A 215 22.36 -2.19 -2.63
N ARG A 216 21.64 -1.26 -3.27
CA ARG A 216 22.15 0.08 -3.56
C ARG A 216 22.60 0.80 -2.29
N GLN A 217 21.83 0.69 -1.21
CA GLN A 217 22.19 1.31 0.06
C GLN A 217 23.33 0.57 0.76
N ALA A 218 23.31 -0.77 0.77
CA ALA A 218 24.35 -1.59 1.36
C ALA A 218 25.74 -1.23 0.78
N GLU A 219 25.84 -1.12 -0.54
CA GLU A 219 27.05 -0.67 -1.23
C GLU A 219 27.47 0.75 -0.84
N ALA A 220 26.50 1.67 -0.67
CA ALA A 220 26.76 3.06 -0.32
C ALA A 220 27.29 3.24 1.11
N ILE A 221 26.83 2.42 2.05
CA ILE A 221 27.20 2.51 3.47
C ILE A 221 28.34 1.55 3.86
N GLY A 222 28.74 0.66 2.96
CA GLY A 222 29.85 -0.28 3.16
C GLY A 222 29.47 -1.58 3.87
N LEU A 223 28.20 -2.00 3.81
CA LEU A 223 27.76 -3.36 4.16
C LEU A 223 28.16 -4.28 2.99
N GLU A 224 28.97 -5.32 3.25
CA GLU A 224 29.50 -6.17 2.18
C GLU A 224 28.38 -7.01 1.54
N VAL A 225 28.23 -6.98 0.21
CA VAL A 225 27.32 -7.88 -0.51
C VAL A 225 28.11 -9.12 -0.94
N ALA A 226 27.98 -10.21 -0.18
CA ALA A 226 28.68 -11.47 -0.41
C ALA A 226 28.19 -12.21 -1.66
N GLY A 227 26.93 -11.98 -2.02
CA GLY A 227 26.30 -12.61 -3.16
C GLY A 227 24.87 -12.14 -3.36
N ARG A 228 24.34 -12.45 -4.55
CA ARG A 228 22.97 -12.17 -4.92
C ARG A 228 22.42 -13.31 -5.78
N ALA A 229 21.18 -13.71 -5.53
CA ALA A 229 20.45 -14.62 -6.39
C ALA A 229 18.97 -14.25 -6.48
N SER A 230 18.36 -14.51 -7.63
CA SER A 230 16.91 -14.42 -7.79
C SER A 230 16.34 -15.82 -7.97
N VAL A 231 15.15 -16.04 -7.43
CA VAL A 231 14.40 -17.29 -7.50
C VAL A 231 13.04 -17.02 -8.12
N GLU A 232 12.45 -18.03 -8.77
CA GLU A 232 11.09 -17.87 -9.24
C GLU A 232 10.15 -17.92 -8.03
N SER A 233 9.09 -17.10 -8.02
CA SER A 233 8.15 -17.07 -6.90
C SER A 233 7.40 -18.40 -6.67
N THR A 234 7.49 -19.34 -7.61
CA THR A 234 6.93 -20.70 -7.49
C THR A 234 7.92 -21.73 -6.97
N ASP A 235 9.18 -21.33 -6.77
CA ASP A 235 10.21 -22.23 -6.24
C ASP A 235 9.91 -22.55 -4.77
N ILE A 236 10.18 -23.81 -4.39
CA ILE A 236 9.91 -24.33 -3.03
C ILE A 236 11.11 -25.06 -2.41
N ASP A 237 12.19 -25.25 -3.17
CA ASP A 237 13.41 -25.92 -2.71
C ASP A 237 14.61 -25.02 -2.94
N PHE A 238 15.09 -24.44 -1.86
CA PHE A 238 16.16 -23.46 -1.80
C PHE A 238 17.47 -24.07 -1.28
N ARG A 239 17.52 -25.38 -0.99
CA ARG A 239 18.65 -25.99 -0.27
C ARG A 239 20.00 -25.83 -0.98
N ALA A 240 20.01 -25.93 -2.31
CA ALA A 240 21.23 -25.72 -3.09
C ALA A 240 21.70 -24.26 -2.98
N LEU A 241 20.78 -23.31 -3.14
CA LEU A 241 21.05 -21.89 -2.98
C LEU A 241 21.52 -21.56 -1.56
N LEU A 242 20.88 -22.09 -0.53
CA LEU A 242 21.27 -21.88 0.87
C LEU A 242 22.62 -22.49 1.23
N THR A 243 23.04 -23.54 0.52
CA THR A 243 24.42 -24.05 0.62
C THR A 243 25.42 -23.04 0.06
N ASP A 244 25.08 -22.36 -1.04
CA ASP A 244 25.91 -21.29 -1.61
C ASP A 244 25.91 -20.04 -0.70
N VAL A 245 24.79 -19.71 -0.05
CA VAL A 245 24.72 -18.67 0.99
C VAL A 245 25.72 -18.98 2.11
N LEU A 246 25.67 -20.17 2.70
CA LEU A 246 26.60 -20.56 3.76
C LEU A 246 28.07 -20.54 3.30
N ALA A 247 28.33 -20.96 2.05
CA ALA A 247 29.68 -20.95 1.48
C ALA A 247 30.22 -19.53 1.17
N SER A 248 29.32 -18.55 0.99
CA SER A 248 29.70 -17.15 0.77
C SER A 248 30.29 -16.49 2.02
N GLY A 249 29.94 -17.00 3.21
CA GLY A 249 30.33 -16.42 4.49
C GLY A 249 29.50 -15.21 4.93
N ALA A 250 28.35 -14.96 4.29
CA ALA A 250 27.39 -13.96 4.75
C ALA A 250 26.87 -14.30 6.16
N ASP A 251 26.71 -13.29 7.00
CA ASP A 251 26.07 -13.37 8.33
C ASP A 251 24.60 -12.93 8.30
N LEU A 252 24.14 -12.38 7.17
CA LEU A 252 22.76 -12.01 6.92
C LEU A 252 22.27 -12.48 5.55
N VAL A 253 21.02 -12.95 5.48
CA VAL A 253 20.25 -13.06 4.26
C VAL A 253 19.20 -11.95 4.24
N PHE A 254 19.26 -11.06 3.25
CA PHE A 254 18.13 -10.16 2.96
C PHE A 254 17.24 -10.81 1.91
N GLY A 255 15.95 -11.00 2.21
CA GLY A 255 15.01 -11.67 1.32
C GLY A 255 13.86 -10.77 0.88
N GLY A 256 13.93 -10.25 -0.35
CA GLY A 256 12.83 -9.53 -1.00
C GLY A 256 11.71 -10.49 -1.41
N PHE A 257 10.81 -10.80 -0.47
CA PHE A 257 9.74 -11.77 -0.63
C PHE A 257 8.42 -11.29 -0.01
N VAL A 258 7.32 -11.89 -0.45
CA VAL A 258 6.05 -11.94 0.27
C VAL A 258 5.80 -13.37 0.77
N LEU A 259 4.81 -13.55 1.65
CA LEU A 259 4.48 -14.86 2.22
C LEU A 259 4.26 -15.96 1.18
N ASP A 260 3.68 -15.64 0.02
CA ASP A 260 3.36 -16.60 -1.04
C ASP A 260 4.41 -16.69 -2.16
N SER A 261 5.60 -16.09 -1.99
CA SER A 261 6.67 -16.08 -3.00
C SER A 261 7.99 -16.74 -2.60
N GLY A 262 7.98 -17.58 -1.55
CA GLY A 262 9.12 -18.44 -1.17
C GLY A 262 9.85 -18.02 0.10
N GLY A 263 9.61 -16.81 0.62
CA GLY A 263 10.23 -16.30 1.85
C GLY A 263 10.10 -17.26 3.06
N PRO A 264 8.89 -17.77 3.37
CA PRO A 264 8.73 -18.72 4.47
C PRO A 264 9.52 -20.03 4.27
N GLN A 265 9.60 -20.53 3.04
CA GLN A 265 10.36 -21.73 2.72
C GLN A 265 11.87 -21.49 2.82
N VAL A 266 12.36 -20.29 2.49
CA VAL A 266 13.76 -19.89 2.72
C VAL A 266 14.07 -19.96 4.22
N ILE A 267 13.28 -19.30 5.07
CA ILE A 267 13.47 -19.31 6.53
C ILE A 267 13.43 -20.74 7.09
N GLN A 268 12.44 -21.53 6.71
CA GLN A 268 12.32 -22.92 7.13
C GLN A 268 13.57 -23.73 6.75
N GLN A 269 14.06 -23.58 5.52
CA GLN A 269 15.19 -24.37 5.03
C GLN A 269 16.54 -23.86 5.54
N MET A 270 16.66 -22.58 5.93
CA MET A 270 17.82 -22.08 6.68
C MET A 270 17.95 -22.84 8.01
N ASN A 271 16.85 -22.96 8.76
CA ASN A 271 16.81 -23.77 9.98
C ASN A 271 17.09 -25.26 9.72
N GLU A 272 16.50 -25.88 8.70
CA GLU A 272 16.76 -27.29 8.38
C GLU A 272 18.22 -27.60 8.04
N LEU A 273 18.92 -26.63 7.44
CA LEU A 273 20.31 -26.77 7.00
C LEU A 273 21.33 -26.32 8.05
N GLY A 274 20.88 -25.80 9.19
CA GLY A 274 21.77 -25.40 10.26
C GLY A 274 22.30 -23.97 10.16
N LEU A 275 21.72 -23.11 9.30
CA LEU A 275 22.25 -21.76 9.04
C LEU A 275 22.10 -20.84 10.25
N PHE A 276 21.00 -20.95 10.99
CA PHE A 276 20.81 -20.18 12.22
C PHE A 276 21.81 -20.59 13.30
N GLU A 277 22.18 -21.88 13.41
CA GLU A 277 23.24 -22.33 14.32
C GLU A 277 24.65 -21.87 13.93
N GLU A 278 24.84 -21.43 12.70
CA GLU A 278 26.08 -20.82 12.20
C GLU A 278 25.99 -19.27 12.21
N ASP A 279 25.03 -18.71 12.96
CA ASP A 279 24.80 -17.26 13.11
C ASP A 279 24.51 -16.54 11.76
N VAL A 280 23.83 -17.20 10.82
CA VAL A 280 23.33 -16.59 9.57
C VAL A 280 21.87 -16.19 9.73
N TYR A 281 21.61 -14.90 9.89
CA TYR A 281 20.29 -14.35 10.18
C TYR A 281 19.47 -14.14 8.90
N PHE A 282 18.16 -13.94 9.04
CA PHE A 282 17.29 -13.53 7.95
C PHE A 282 16.67 -12.16 8.24
N MET A 283 16.67 -11.27 7.25
CA MET A 283 15.93 -10.01 7.26
C MET A 283 14.96 -9.99 6.08
N GLY A 284 13.69 -9.71 6.37
CA GLY A 284 12.63 -9.58 5.37
C GLY A 284 11.93 -8.22 5.42
N PRO A 285 11.34 -7.77 4.32
CA PRO A 285 10.56 -6.55 4.26
C PRO A 285 9.11 -6.75 4.72
N ASP A 286 8.25 -5.75 4.47
CA ASP A 286 6.86 -5.67 4.93
C ASP A 286 5.97 -6.78 4.37
N GLY A 287 6.31 -7.35 3.21
CA GLY A 287 5.64 -8.50 2.61
C GLY A 287 5.68 -9.77 3.46
N MET A 288 6.58 -9.81 4.45
CA MET A 288 6.77 -10.91 5.39
C MET A 288 6.19 -10.61 6.78
N ALA A 289 5.72 -9.38 7.02
CA ALA A 289 5.23 -8.90 8.33
C ALA A 289 3.78 -9.33 8.60
N SER A 290 3.58 -10.63 8.84
CA SER A 290 2.26 -11.17 9.19
C SER A 290 2.38 -12.38 10.12
N PRO A 291 1.48 -12.55 11.09
CA PRO A 291 1.46 -13.74 11.94
C PRO A 291 1.36 -15.06 11.14
N ALA A 292 0.77 -15.03 9.93
CA ALA A 292 0.69 -16.18 9.05
C ALA A 292 2.09 -16.72 8.64
N LEU A 293 3.14 -15.90 8.73
CA LEU A 293 4.52 -16.35 8.55
C LEU A 293 4.84 -17.52 9.48
N PHE A 294 4.47 -17.43 10.76
CA PHE A 294 4.83 -18.42 11.77
C PHE A 294 4.21 -19.78 11.49
N ASP A 295 2.96 -19.81 11.03
CA ASP A 295 2.29 -21.04 10.60
C ASP A 295 2.99 -21.65 9.37
N GLN A 296 3.44 -20.82 8.43
CA GLN A 296 4.06 -21.27 7.18
C GLN A 296 5.48 -21.80 7.36
N ILE A 297 6.27 -21.21 8.26
CA ILE A 297 7.62 -21.72 8.57
C ILE A 297 7.58 -22.97 9.43
N GLY A 298 6.46 -23.25 10.12
CA GLY A 298 6.26 -24.42 10.97
C GLY A 298 6.39 -24.14 12.48
N GLY A 299 6.25 -22.89 12.88
CA GLY A 299 6.27 -22.41 14.27
C GLY A 299 7.23 -21.23 14.44
N VAL A 300 6.84 -20.26 15.26
CA VAL A 300 7.63 -19.05 15.58
C VAL A 300 9.01 -19.36 16.15
N GLU A 301 9.17 -20.50 16.82
CA GLU A 301 10.45 -20.99 17.38
C GLU A 301 11.56 -21.13 16.33
N ILE A 302 11.21 -21.30 15.05
CA ILE A 302 12.17 -21.34 13.93
C ILE A 302 12.74 -19.96 13.64
N ALA A 303 11.96 -18.91 13.88
CA ALA A 303 12.31 -17.52 13.60
C ALA A 303 12.85 -16.76 14.82
N ASN A 304 12.54 -17.23 16.04
CA ASN A 304 12.94 -16.61 17.30
C ASN A 304 14.44 -16.30 17.31
N ASP A 305 14.78 -15.07 17.67
CA ASP A 305 16.14 -14.52 17.73
C ASP A 305 16.90 -14.39 16.40
N TYR A 306 16.46 -15.02 15.30
CA TYR A 306 17.20 -15.07 14.03
C TYR A 306 16.55 -14.30 12.86
N VAL A 307 15.30 -13.91 13.00
CA VAL A 307 14.53 -13.24 11.95
C VAL A 307 14.22 -11.80 12.34
N TYR A 308 14.58 -10.88 11.46
CA TYR A 308 14.21 -9.47 11.51
C TYR A 308 13.24 -9.14 10.38
N ILE A 309 12.22 -8.34 10.66
CA ILE A 309 11.25 -7.90 9.67
C ILE A 309 11.03 -6.40 9.77
N SER A 310 11.00 -5.70 8.64
CA SER A 310 10.59 -4.29 8.62
C SER A 310 9.13 -4.14 8.20
N PHE A 311 8.44 -3.13 8.74
CA PHE A 311 7.08 -2.80 8.36
C PHE A 311 6.86 -1.28 8.39
N PRO A 312 6.04 -0.71 7.49
CA PRO A 312 5.62 0.69 7.53
C PRO A 312 4.82 0.97 8.81
N GLY A 313 5.34 1.83 9.69
CA GLY A 313 4.64 2.23 10.92
C GLY A 313 4.55 1.14 12.02
N PRO A 314 3.93 1.47 13.16
CA PRO A 314 3.74 0.54 14.29
C PRO A 314 2.75 -0.59 13.98
N LEU A 315 2.81 -1.68 14.75
CA LEU A 315 1.85 -2.79 14.69
C LEU A 315 0.47 -2.36 15.23
N PRO A 316 -0.62 -3.05 14.85
CA PRO A 316 -1.98 -2.64 15.23
C PRO A 316 -2.19 -2.48 16.74
N SER A 317 -1.68 -3.41 17.55
CA SER A 317 -1.82 -3.42 19.00
C SER A 317 -0.99 -2.35 19.72
N THR A 318 -0.04 -1.72 19.02
CA THR A 318 0.84 -0.68 19.57
C THR A 318 0.48 0.72 19.09
N LEU A 319 -0.63 0.88 18.36
CA LEU A 319 -1.13 2.19 17.96
C LEU A 319 -1.58 3.02 19.18
N GLU A 320 -0.99 4.19 19.35
CA GLU A 320 -1.26 5.06 20.52
C GLU A 320 -2.27 6.19 20.26
N SER A 321 -2.53 6.52 18.98
CA SER A 321 -3.48 7.58 18.64
C SER A 321 -4.91 7.16 19.01
N GLU A 322 -5.79 8.12 19.32
CA GLU A 322 -7.19 7.82 19.62
C GLU A 322 -7.89 7.06 18.47
N LYS A 323 -7.59 7.42 17.22
CA LYS A 323 -8.12 6.73 16.04
C LYS A 323 -7.55 5.32 15.89
N GLY A 324 -6.26 5.16 16.15
CA GLY A 324 -5.58 3.86 16.12
C GLY A 324 -6.10 2.89 17.19
N ILE A 325 -6.28 3.38 18.43
CA ILE A 325 -6.88 2.62 19.53
C ILE A 325 -8.32 2.23 19.19
N ARG A 326 -9.13 3.16 18.65
CA ARG A 326 -10.50 2.86 18.22
C ARG A 326 -10.54 1.80 17.13
N PHE A 327 -9.65 1.89 16.14
CA PHE A 327 -9.52 0.87 15.10
C PHE A 327 -9.20 -0.50 15.71
N TYR A 328 -8.13 -0.59 16.50
CA TYR A 328 -7.67 -1.85 17.08
C TYR A 328 -8.75 -2.50 17.95
N GLN A 329 -9.32 -1.74 18.89
CA GLN A 329 -10.39 -2.25 19.77
C GLN A 329 -11.64 -2.63 18.98
N GLY A 330 -12.06 -1.78 18.04
CA GLY A 330 -13.23 -2.07 17.20
C GLY A 330 -13.05 -3.33 16.36
N TYR A 331 -11.84 -3.58 15.87
CA TYR A 331 -11.52 -4.78 15.11
C TYR A 331 -11.60 -6.03 16.00
N VAL A 332 -10.89 -6.03 17.14
CA VAL A 332 -10.87 -7.15 18.08
C VAL A 332 -12.29 -7.43 18.63
N ASP A 333 -13.04 -6.40 19.02
CA ASP A 333 -14.40 -6.56 19.55
C ASP A 333 -15.40 -7.07 18.51
N THR A 334 -15.22 -6.71 17.23
CA THR A 334 -16.14 -7.12 16.15
C THR A 334 -15.85 -8.51 15.63
N TYR A 335 -14.57 -8.86 15.50
CA TYR A 335 -14.13 -10.07 14.81
C TYR A 335 -13.54 -11.15 15.72
N ASP A 336 -13.27 -10.87 16.99
CA ASP A 336 -12.66 -11.79 17.98
C ASP A 336 -11.30 -12.33 17.51
N GLU A 337 -10.54 -11.49 16.80
CA GLU A 337 -9.28 -11.83 16.15
C GLU A 337 -8.33 -10.62 16.17
N GLU A 338 -7.02 -10.87 16.20
CA GLU A 338 -6.01 -9.82 16.00
C GLU A 338 -5.99 -9.39 14.52
N PRO A 339 -5.94 -8.08 14.22
CA PRO A 339 -5.76 -7.61 12.85
C PRO A 339 -4.36 -7.90 12.33
N ASP A 340 -4.26 -8.27 11.05
CA ASP A 340 -2.99 -8.29 10.32
C ASP A 340 -2.44 -6.85 10.21
N PRO A 341 -1.11 -6.63 10.19
CA PRO A 341 -0.55 -5.28 10.08
C PRO A 341 -1.10 -4.45 8.90
N TYR A 342 -1.39 -5.06 7.75
CA TYR A 342 -1.97 -4.34 6.59
C TYR A 342 -3.41 -3.86 6.81
N ALA A 343 -4.12 -4.39 7.81
CA ALA A 343 -5.45 -3.93 8.19
C ALA A 343 -5.48 -2.44 8.57
N ILE A 344 -4.37 -1.91 9.13
CA ILE A 344 -4.20 -0.47 9.43
C ILE A 344 -4.41 0.35 8.16
N TYR A 345 -3.67 0.00 7.11
CA TYR A 345 -3.67 0.73 5.85
C TYR A 345 -4.93 0.50 5.04
N ALA A 346 -5.57 -0.67 5.16
CA ALA A 346 -6.87 -0.92 4.56
C ALA A 346 -7.98 -0.08 5.23
N TYR A 347 -8.00 -0.03 6.57
CA TYR A 347 -8.91 0.85 7.31
C TYR A 347 -8.70 2.31 6.91
N GLN A 348 -7.45 2.78 6.95
CA GLN A 348 -7.08 4.16 6.61
C GLN A 348 -7.43 4.53 5.17
N SER A 349 -7.13 3.67 4.20
CA SER A 349 -7.49 3.87 2.80
C SER A 349 -9.00 3.98 2.63
N MET A 350 -9.78 3.15 3.32
CA MET A 350 -11.23 3.25 3.28
C MET A 350 -11.73 4.57 3.89
N GLN A 351 -11.11 5.07 4.97
CA GLN A 351 -11.46 6.40 5.50
C GLN A 351 -11.20 7.51 4.48
N VAL A 352 -10.09 7.45 3.73
CA VAL A 352 -9.79 8.39 2.65
C VAL A 352 -10.83 8.32 1.52
N ILE A 353 -11.23 7.10 1.13
CA ILE A 353 -12.28 6.90 0.11
C ILE A 353 -13.60 7.54 0.57
N LEU A 354 -14.02 7.30 1.81
CA LEU A 354 -15.26 7.84 2.36
C LEU A 354 -15.24 9.36 2.45
N ASP A 355 -14.12 9.94 2.91
CA ASP A 355 -13.91 11.39 2.93
C ASP A 355 -13.96 12.00 1.53
N ALA A 356 -13.32 11.36 0.53
CA ALA A 356 -13.34 11.82 -0.85
C ALA A 356 -14.76 11.78 -1.45
N ILE A 357 -15.54 10.73 -1.17
CA ILE A 357 -16.95 10.62 -1.59
C ILE A 357 -17.79 11.73 -0.92
N GLU A 358 -17.60 11.97 0.38
CA GLU A 358 -18.28 13.05 1.12
C GLU A 358 -17.97 14.41 0.49
N ARG A 359 -16.68 14.73 0.27
CA ARG A 359 -16.24 16.00 -0.32
C ARG A 359 -16.71 16.19 -1.75
N ALA A 360 -16.73 15.12 -2.56
CA ALA A 360 -17.26 15.16 -3.92
C ALA A 360 -18.77 15.44 -3.90
N GLY A 361 -19.51 14.81 -2.99
CA GLY A 361 -20.96 15.00 -2.81
C GLY A 361 -21.81 14.51 -3.99
N VAL A 362 -21.19 13.87 -4.98
CA VAL A 362 -21.82 13.36 -6.21
C VAL A 362 -21.18 12.03 -6.61
N ALA A 363 -21.98 11.12 -7.16
CA ALA A 363 -21.51 9.84 -7.72
C ALA A 363 -20.88 10.05 -9.10
N ASP A 364 -19.73 10.71 -9.14
CA ASP A 364 -18.96 11.00 -10.35
C ASP A 364 -17.49 10.65 -10.16
N ARG A 365 -16.95 9.78 -11.03
CA ARG A 365 -15.58 9.27 -10.95
C ARG A 365 -14.54 10.40 -10.97
N ALA A 366 -14.74 11.42 -11.80
CA ALA A 366 -13.80 12.54 -11.91
C ALA A 366 -13.84 13.44 -10.67
N ALA A 367 -15.04 13.70 -10.11
CA ALA A 367 -15.19 14.46 -8.88
C ALA A 367 -14.55 13.76 -7.67
N ILE A 368 -14.73 12.44 -7.55
CA ILE A 368 -14.13 11.64 -6.48
C ILE A 368 -12.61 11.55 -6.66
N LEU A 369 -12.13 11.34 -7.89
CA LEU A 369 -10.70 11.34 -8.18
C LEU A 369 -10.05 12.68 -7.79
N GLU A 370 -10.66 13.79 -8.18
CA GLU A 370 -10.16 15.12 -7.79
C GLU A 370 -10.16 15.30 -6.26
N ALA A 371 -11.22 14.85 -5.58
CA ALA A 371 -11.25 14.87 -4.12
C ALA A 371 -10.09 14.05 -3.50
N MET A 372 -9.78 12.88 -4.05
CA MET A 372 -8.63 12.09 -3.59
C MET A 372 -7.30 12.81 -3.81
N ARG A 373 -7.10 13.46 -4.97
CA ARG A 373 -5.89 14.25 -5.26
C ARG A 373 -5.66 15.41 -4.29
N THR A 374 -6.73 16.02 -3.80
CA THR A 374 -6.64 17.15 -2.87
C THR A 374 -6.69 16.71 -1.40
N THR A 375 -6.41 15.44 -1.10
CA THR A 375 -6.33 14.94 0.29
C THR A 375 -5.07 15.48 0.94
N THR A 376 -5.26 16.39 1.89
CA THR A 376 -4.18 17.03 2.67
C THR A 376 -4.51 17.01 4.15
N ASP A 377 -3.49 16.93 5.00
CA ASP A 377 -3.63 16.93 6.46
C ASP A 377 -4.66 15.90 6.96
N PHE A 378 -4.71 14.73 6.32
CA PHE A 378 -5.59 13.64 6.69
C PHE A 378 -5.08 12.99 7.97
N GLU A 379 -5.87 13.09 9.03
CA GLU A 379 -5.58 12.48 10.32
C GLU A 379 -5.77 10.96 10.27
N GLY A 380 -4.69 10.24 9.93
CA GLY A 380 -4.62 8.78 9.86
C GLY A 380 -4.57 8.08 11.22
N LEU A 381 -4.28 6.78 11.20
CA LEU A 381 -4.28 5.94 12.41
C LEU A 381 -3.02 6.09 13.26
N SER A 382 -1.86 6.26 12.63
CA SER A 382 -0.57 6.45 13.32
C SER A 382 -0.05 7.88 13.21
N ALA A 383 -0.31 8.54 12.07
CA ALA A 383 0.14 9.90 11.80
C ALA A 383 -0.81 10.66 10.88
N THR A 384 -0.67 11.98 10.86
CA THR A 384 -1.30 12.84 9.83
C THR A 384 -0.50 12.74 8.54
N PHE A 385 -1.18 12.59 7.40
CA PHE A 385 -0.52 12.52 6.10
C PHE A 385 -1.25 13.31 5.02
N SER A 386 -0.56 13.60 3.93
CA SER A 386 -1.13 14.12 2.69
C SER A 386 -0.71 13.21 1.54
N PHE A 387 -1.45 13.21 0.42
CA PHE A 387 -0.91 12.67 -0.82
C PHE A 387 -0.05 13.73 -1.51
N ASP A 388 1.13 13.31 -1.97
CA ASP A 388 1.98 14.14 -2.83
C ASP A 388 1.42 14.22 -4.26
N GLU A 389 2.13 14.92 -5.14
CA GLU A 389 1.72 15.06 -6.55
C GLU A 389 1.70 13.74 -7.34
N ASN A 390 2.31 12.68 -6.81
CA ASN A 390 2.37 11.35 -7.42
C ASN A 390 1.33 10.38 -6.86
N GLY A 391 0.61 10.77 -5.81
CA GLY A 391 -0.36 9.95 -5.09
C GLY A 391 0.22 9.16 -3.91
N ASP A 392 1.47 9.43 -3.52
CA ASP A 392 2.11 8.76 -2.39
C ASP A 392 1.76 9.46 -1.08
N ALA A 393 1.40 8.70 -0.05
CA ALA A 393 1.22 9.26 1.28
C ALA A 393 2.57 9.70 1.87
N THR A 394 2.58 10.84 2.57
CA THR A 394 3.70 11.21 3.43
C THR A 394 3.79 10.21 4.59
N VAL A 395 4.79 9.35 4.57
CA VAL A 395 4.99 8.29 5.58
C VAL A 395 5.65 8.81 6.85
N SER A 396 5.23 8.26 8.00
CA SER A 396 5.81 8.54 9.32
C SER A 396 7.13 7.80 9.58
N GLY A 397 7.44 6.77 8.78
CA GLY A 397 8.67 5.99 8.84
C GLY A 397 8.41 4.48 8.80
N PHE A 398 9.48 3.70 8.78
CA PHE A 398 9.43 2.24 8.86
C PHE A 398 9.93 1.81 10.24
N TYR A 399 9.42 0.68 10.72
CA TYR A 399 9.83 0.08 11.97
C TYR A 399 10.49 -1.27 11.68
N GLY A 400 11.64 -1.50 12.29
CA GLY A 400 12.28 -2.81 12.35
C GLY A 400 11.81 -3.59 13.57
N TYR A 401 11.50 -4.86 13.38
CA TYR A 401 11.04 -5.80 14.40
C TYR A 401 11.93 -7.04 14.45
N ALA A 402 12.23 -7.52 15.65
CA ALA A 402 12.72 -8.87 15.85
C ALA A 402 11.53 -9.84 15.99
N VAL A 403 11.76 -11.13 15.81
CA VAL A 403 10.79 -12.18 16.17
C VAL A 403 11.11 -12.74 17.54
N GLY A 404 10.12 -12.75 18.43
CA GLY A 404 10.23 -13.27 19.80
C GLY A 404 8.88 -13.31 20.52
N ASP A 405 8.78 -14.10 21.60
CA ASP A 405 7.55 -14.22 22.42
C ASP A 405 6.27 -14.47 21.61
N ASP A 406 6.34 -15.41 20.66
CA ASP A 406 5.25 -15.79 19.75
C ASP A 406 4.77 -14.67 18.79
N THR A 407 5.52 -13.58 18.63
CA THR A 407 5.11 -12.42 17.81
C THR A 407 6.30 -11.60 17.26
N PHE A 408 6.00 -10.49 16.61
CA PHE A 408 6.96 -9.43 16.27
C PHE A 408 7.13 -8.48 17.47
N ILE A 409 8.37 -8.24 17.87
CA ILE A 409 8.74 -7.46 19.07
C ILE A 409 9.75 -6.35 18.74
N ASP A 410 10.02 -5.49 19.73
CA ASP A 410 11.08 -4.47 19.70
C ASP A 410 11.01 -3.49 18.52
N GLY A 411 9.78 -3.09 18.15
CA GLY A 411 9.52 -2.11 17.10
C GLY A 411 10.38 -0.86 17.25
N THR A 412 11.29 -0.67 16.31
CA THR A 412 12.30 0.38 16.30
C THR A 412 12.18 1.21 15.04
N LEU A 413 12.04 2.54 15.16
CA LEU A 413 12.02 3.41 13.98
C LEU A 413 13.36 3.31 13.22
N ILE A 414 13.30 2.92 11.95
CA ILE A 414 14.44 2.78 11.05
C ILE A 414 14.35 3.82 9.92
N THR A 415 15.51 4.32 9.49
CA THR A 415 15.61 5.35 8.45
C THR A 415 16.82 5.10 7.55
N PRO A 416 16.83 5.62 6.30
CA PRO A 416 17.98 5.46 5.41
C PRO A 416 19.28 6.06 5.95
N THR A 417 19.20 6.99 6.91
CA THR A 417 20.36 7.70 7.49
C THR A 417 20.79 7.15 8.84
N MET A 418 20.11 6.14 9.40
CA MET A 418 20.42 5.67 10.76
C MET A 418 21.83 5.08 10.89
N HIS A 419 22.43 4.60 9.80
CA HIS A 419 23.81 4.11 9.74
C HIS A 419 24.86 5.17 10.15
N GLU A 420 24.52 6.46 10.12
CA GLU A 420 25.43 7.54 10.52
C GLU A 420 25.69 7.58 12.04
N THR A 421 24.72 7.15 12.85
CA THR A 421 24.80 7.20 14.32
C THR A 421 24.63 5.84 14.98
N CYS A 422 23.88 4.93 14.34
CA CYS A 422 23.35 3.71 14.92
C CYS A 422 22.61 3.91 16.26
N GLU A 423 22.11 5.13 16.46
CA GLU A 423 21.22 5.43 17.56
C GLU A 423 19.79 5.15 17.09
N VAL A 424 19.06 4.37 17.89
CA VAL A 424 17.61 4.25 17.72
C VAL A 424 17.01 5.63 18.00
N ALA A 425 16.23 6.15 17.05
CA ALA A 425 15.47 7.37 17.28
C ALA A 425 14.54 7.12 18.48
N SER A 426 14.74 7.88 19.56
CA SER A 426 13.79 7.89 20.67
C SER A 426 12.54 8.63 20.19
N ASP A 427 11.42 7.92 20.10
CA ASP A 427 10.09 8.49 19.82
C ASP A 427 9.75 9.68 20.76
#